data_AF-A0A0N4XNR2-F1
#
_entry.id   AF-A0A0N4XNR2-F1
#
_cell.length_a   1.000
_cell.length_b   1.000
_cell.length_c   1.000
_cell.angle_alpha   90.00
_cell.angle_beta   90.00
_cell.angle_gamma   90.00
#
_symmetry.space_group_name_H-M   'P 1'
#
loop_
_entity.id
_entity.type
_entity.pdbx_description
1 polymer ?
#
loop_
_entity_poly.entity_id
_entity_poly.type
_entity_poly.pdbx_seq_one_letter_code
_entity_poly.pdbx_strand_id
1 'polypeptide(L)'
;MICKCIIQKCVSFLVGVGEACNFAAYAFAPASLVTPLGALSVLVTAVLSSRLLKERLNLLGKIGCAVCLLGSTVIVIHSPKEEEVASMADLALKMKDAVFILYVVAVILVTLFIVVYVAPRYGRSNIIVYISVCSLIGSLSVLSVKVSIYFYFIGIY
;
A
#
# COMPACT_ATOMS: atom_id res chain seq x y z
N MET A 1 -29.89 -9.32 1.85
CA MET A 1 -28.99 -9.71 0.74
C MET A 1 -28.71 -8.55 -0.23
N ILE A 2 -29.73 -7.79 -0.64
CA ILE A 2 -29.63 -6.59 -1.51
C ILE A 2 -28.69 -5.50 -0.93
N CYS A 3 -28.80 -5.20 0.36
CA CYS A 3 -27.95 -4.18 1.00
C CYS A 3 -26.45 -4.55 0.97
N LYS A 4 -26.10 -5.84 1.17
CA LYS A 4 -24.71 -6.33 1.03
C LYS A 4 -24.22 -6.23 -0.42
N CYS A 5 -25.08 -6.48 -1.41
CA CYS A 5 -24.71 -6.43 -2.83
C CYS A 5 -24.53 -4.99 -3.33
N ILE A 6 -25.36 -4.06 -2.88
CA ILE A 6 -25.23 -2.61 -3.15
C ILE A 6 -23.97 -2.06 -2.49
N ILE A 7 -23.72 -2.40 -1.22
CA ILE A 7 -22.50 -2.01 -0.52
C ILE A 7 -21.26 -2.57 -1.24
N GLN A 8 -21.27 -3.84 -1.66
CA GLN A 8 -20.16 -4.45 -2.39
C GLN A 8 -19.88 -3.76 -3.74
N LYS A 9 -20.94 -3.39 -4.49
CA LYS A 9 -20.81 -2.67 -5.76
C LYS A 9 -20.29 -1.24 -5.57
N CYS A 10 -20.81 -0.51 -4.59
CA CYS A 10 -20.34 0.83 -4.27
C CYS A 10 -18.89 0.82 -3.78
N VAL A 11 -18.51 -0.15 -2.94
CA VAL A 11 -17.14 -0.32 -2.46
C VAL A 11 -16.18 -0.58 -3.62
N SER A 12 -16.54 -1.43 -4.59
CA SER A 12 -15.67 -1.69 -5.73
C SER A 12 -15.42 -0.44 -6.59
N PHE A 13 -16.46 0.38 -6.79
CA PHE A 13 -16.32 1.66 -7.49
C PHE A 13 -15.43 2.65 -6.72
N LEU A 14 -15.65 2.79 -5.41
CA LEU A 14 -14.84 3.65 -4.54
C LEU A 14 -13.37 3.19 -4.47
N VAL A 15 -13.11 1.88 -4.44
CA VAL A 15 -11.74 1.33 -4.47
C VAL A 15 -11.06 1.63 -5.81
N GLY A 16 -11.77 1.45 -6.94
CA GLY A 16 -11.22 1.75 -8.26
C GLY A 16 -10.86 3.23 -8.43
N VAL A 17 -11.74 4.14 -8.00
CA VAL A 17 -11.48 5.59 -8.01
C VAL A 17 -10.35 5.95 -7.03
N GLY A 18 -10.33 5.33 -5.85
CA GLY A 18 -9.31 5.54 -4.83
C GLY A 18 -7.90 5.17 -5.31
N GLU A 19 -7.73 4.02 -5.97
CA GLU A 19 -6.45 3.61 -6.56
C GLU A 19 -6.00 4.57 -7.67
N ALA A 20 -6.91 5.04 -8.52
CA ALA A 20 -6.57 6.02 -9.56
C ALA A 20 -6.09 7.36 -8.97
N CYS A 21 -6.77 7.85 -7.93
CA CYS A 21 -6.35 9.06 -7.21
C CYS A 21 -5.02 8.85 -6.47
N ASN A 22 -4.80 7.66 -5.90
CA ASN A 22 -3.57 7.31 -5.22
C ASN A 22 -2.38 7.30 -6.20
N PHE A 23 -2.56 6.74 -7.40
CA PHE A 23 -1.55 6.79 -8.47
C PHE A 23 -1.24 8.22 -8.91
N ALA A 24 -2.27 9.06 -9.08
CA ALA A 24 -2.08 10.47 -9.39
C ALA A 24 -1.31 11.21 -8.27
N ALA A 25 -1.64 10.97 -7.00
CA ALA A 25 -0.94 11.58 -5.87
C ALA A 25 0.56 11.22 -5.84
N TYR A 26 0.92 9.95 -6.12
CA TYR A 26 2.33 9.55 -6.21
C TYR A 26 3.06 10.11 -7.43
N ALA A 27 2.35 10.50 -8.49
CA ALA A 27 2.94 11.15 -9.65
C ALA A 27 3.26 12.63 -9.40
N PHE A 28 2.46 13.32 -8.58
CA PHE A 28 2.59 14.76 -8.34
C PHE A 28 3.27 15.14 -7.02
N ALA A 29 3.35 14.24 -6.05
CA ALA A 29 3.90 14.52 -4.72
C ALA A 29 4.95 13.49 -4.29
N PRO A 30 5.96 13.90 -3.48
CA PRO A 30 6.95 12.97 -2.95
C PRO A 30 6.28 11.95 -2.01
N ALA A 31 6.72 10.70 -2.11
CA ALA A 31 6.13 9.59 -1.37
C ALA A 31 6.14 9.80 0.16
N SER A 32 7.09 10.56 0.69
CA SER A 32 7.20 10.91 2.12
C SER A 32 6.01 11.71 2.65
N LEU A 33 5.32 12.48 1.80
CA LEU A 33 4.10 13.22 2.16
C LEU A 33 2.83 12.39 1.95
N VAL A 34 2.82 11.54 0.91
CA VAL A 34 1.64 10.73 0.56
C VAL A 34 1.38 9.64 1.60
N THR A 35 2.42 8.99 2.14
CA THR A 35 2.26 7.90 3.11
C THR A 35 1.64 8.32 4.46
N PRO A 36 2.03 9.44 5.11
CA PRO A 36 1.37 9.89 6.34
C PRO A 36 -0.06 10.39 6.10
N LEU A 37 -0.35 11.01 4.95
CA LEU A 37 -1.72 11.37 4.56
C LEU A 37 -2.60 10.11 4.39
N GLY A 38 -2.06 9.05 3.80
CA GLY A 38 -2.72 7.75 3.72
C GLY A 38 -3.03 7.16 5.10
N ALA A 39 -2.07 7.25 6.04
CA ALA A 39 -2.27 6.76 7.41
C ALA A 39 -3.40 7.51 8.15
N LEU A 40 -3.49 8.84 7.96
CA LEU A 40 -4.58 9.65 8.51
C LEU A 40 -5.94 9.25 7.93
N SER A 41 -6.01 8.96 6.62
CA SER A 41 -7.24 8.49 5.97
C SER A 41 -7.78 7.21 6.63
N VAL A 42 -6.89 6.22 6.87
CA VAL A 42 -7.26 4.95 7.53
C VAL A 42 -7.77 5.19 8.95
N LEU A 43 -7.15 6.09 9.72
CA LEU A 43 -7.59 6.44 11.07
C LEU A 43 -8.98 7.10 11.06
N VAL A 44 -9.21 8.05 10.15
CA VAL A 44 -10.52 8.71 10.01
C VAL A 44 -11.59 7.69 9.65
N THR A 45 -11.33 6.79 8.70
CA THR A 45 -12.25 5.70 8.34
C THR A 45 -12.54 4.76 9.52
N ALA A 46 -11.52 4.40 10.30
CA ALA A 46 -11.70 3.55 11.49
C ALA A 46 -12.58 4.23 12.56
N VAL A 47 -12.38 5.53 12.78
CA VAL A 47 -13.20 6.32 13.73
C VAL A 47 -14.63 6.47 13.22
N LEU A 48 -14.82 6.83 11.95
CA LEU A 48 -16.16 6.94 11.35
C LEU A 48 -16.91 5.61 11.40
N SER A 49 -16.22 4.50 11.08
CA SER A 49 -16.78 3.16 11.13
C SER A 49 -17.25 2.80 12.53
N SER A 50 -16.47 3.09 13.57
CA SER A 50 -16.87 2.86 14.97
C SER A 50 -18.08 3.71 15.38
N ARG A 51 -18.17 4.95 14.90
CA ARG A 51 -19.31 5.83 15.18
C ARG A 51 -20.59 5.39 14.45
N LEU A 52 -20.48 4.97 13.19
CA LEU A 52 -21.61 4.53 12.35
C LEU A 52 -22.14 3.15 12.74
N LEU A 53 -21.27 2.18 13.07
CA LEU A 53 -21.68 0.84 13.48
C LEU A 53 -22.13 0.75 14.94
N LYS A 54 -21.82 1.74 15.79
CA LYS A 54 -22.10 1.71 17.24
C LYS A 54 -21.54 0.49 17.99
N GLU A 55 -20.69 -0.31 17.35
CA GLU A 55 -20.00 -1.45 17.94
C GLU A 55 -18.60 -1.05 18.44
N ARG A 56 -18.14 -1.75 19.49
CA ARG A 56 -16.78 -1.62 20.00
C ARG A 56 -15.82 -2.12 18.92
N LEU A 57 -14.88 -1.26 18.51
CA LEU A 57 -13.78 -1.62 17.61
C LEU A 57 -13.09 -2.91 18.08
N ASN A 58 -13.11 -3.91 17.20
CA ASN A 58 -12.50 -5.21 17.44
C ASN A 58 -10.99 -5.05 17.73
N LEU A 59 -10.39 -5.94 18.54
CA LEU A 59 -8.96 -5.86 18.91
C LEU A 59 -8.05 -5.72 17.69
N LEU A 60 -8.39 -6.40 16.59
CA LEU A 60 -7.69 -6.30 15.31
C LEU A 60 -7.70 -4.89 14.71
N GLY A 61 -8.80 -4.15 14.83
CA GLY A 61 -8.89 -2.77 14.33
C GLY A 61 -8.01 -1.81 15.13
N LYS A 62 -7.93 -2.02 16.46
CA LYS A 62 -7.02 -1.24 17.33
C LYS A 62 -5.56 -1.52 17.01
N ILE A 63 -5.20 -2.80 16.82
CA ILE A 63 -3.84 -3.20 16.44
C ILE A 63 -3.50 -2.63 15.05
N GLY A 64 -4.42 -2.68 14.09
CA GLY A 64 -4.23 -2.10 12.76
C GLY A 64 -3.98 -0.59 12.78
N CYS A 65 -4.77 0.17 13.55
CA CYS A 65 -4.53 1.60 13.75
C CYS A 65 -3.17 1.88 14.40
N ALA A 66 -2.78 1.10 15.43
CA ALA A 66 -1.49 1.24 16.08
C ALA A 66 -0.32 0.98 15.13
N VAL A 67 -0.39 -0.10 14.34
CA VAL A 67 0.63 -0.44 13.33
C VAL A 67 0.73 0.66 12.25
N CYS A 68 -0.41 1.22 11.82
CA CYS A 68 -0.45 2.32 10.84
C CYS A 68 0.22 3.60 11.37
N LEU A 69 -0.07 3.95 12.63
CA LEU A 69 0.58 5.07 13.33
C LEU A 69 2.10 4.87 13.45
N LEU A 70 2.53 3.68 13.86
CA LEU A 70 3.96 3.35 13.95
C LEU A 70 4.65 3.38 12.59
N GLY A 71 4.03 2.84 11.54
CA GLY A 71 4.58 2.88 10.19
C GLY A 71 4.73 4.31 9.66
N SER A 72 3.71 5.14 9.86
CA SER A 72 3.73 6.55 9.47
C SER A 72 4.83 7.34 10.20
N THR A 73 4.97 7.17 11.53
CA THR A 73 6.00 7.88 12.30
C THR A 73 7.40 7.42 11.97
N VAL A 74 7.62 6.11 11.75
CA VAL A 74 8.92 5.59 11.33
C VAL A 74 9.35 6.21 10.00
N ILE A 75 8.44 6.34 9.04
CA ILE A 75 8.71 6.97 7.73
C ILE A 75 9.05 8.44 7.91
N VAL A 76 8.27 9.19 8.71
CA VAL A 76 8.52 10.63 8.94
C VAL A 76 9.86 10.86 9.64
N ILE A 77 10.19 10.05 10.65
CA ILE A 77 11.43 10.19 11.44
C ILE A 77 12.67 9.75 10.64
N HIS A 78 12.57 8.66 9.88
CA HIS A 78 13.67 8.16 9.06
C HIS A 78 13.71 8.79 7.68
N SER A 79 12.82 9.74 7.35
CA SER A 79 12.92 10.50 6.11
C SER A 79 14.14 11.41 6.26
N PRO A 80 15.30 11.08 5.67
CA PRO A 80 16.40 12.01 5.70
C PRO A 80 15.93 13.27 4.97
N LYS A 81 16.29 14.45 5.50
CA LYS A 81 16.23 15.65 4.68
C LYS A 81 17.06 15.33 3.45
N GLU A 82 16.47 15.52 2.28
CA GLU A 82 17.19 15.49 1.02
C GLU A 82 18.37 16.47 1.15
N GLU A 83 19.54 15.99 1.57
CA GLU A 83 20.69 16.32 0.75
C GLU A 83 20.32 15.79 -0.62
N GLU A 84 20.24 16.72 -1.56
CA GLU A 84 20.20 16.48 -2.99
C GLU A 84 21.03 15.23 -3.29
N VAL A 85 20.37 14.08 -3.42
CA VAL A 85 21.09 12.88 -3.78
C VAL A 85 21.54 13.13 -5.19
N ALA A 86 22.82 13.49 -5.29
CA ALA A 86 23.68 13.38 -6.42
C ALA A 86 23.20 12.23 -7.30
N SER A 87 22.50 12.62 -8.35
CA SER A 87 22.23 11.87 -9.57
C SER A 87 21.15 10.78 -9.52
N MET A 88 20.11 11.01 -10.32
CA MET A 88 19.19 9.99 -10.82
C MET A 88 19.91 8.79 -11.48
N ALA A 89 21.19 8.94 -11.84
CA ALA A 89 22.01 7.87 -12.40
C ALA A 89 22.42 6.78 -11.38
N ASP A 90 22.62 7.12 -10.10
CA ASP A 90 23.05 6.14 -9.08
C ASP A 90 21.88 5.25 -8.64
N LEU A 91 20.68 5.84 -8.54
CA LEU A 91 19.42 5.11 -8.36
C LEU A 91 19.09 4.24 -9.59
N ALA A 92 19.39 4.69 -10.81
CA ALA A 92 19.22 3.88 -12.02
C ALA A 92 20.15 2.66 -12.03
N LEU A 93 21.41 2.78 -11.60
CA LEU A 93 22.33 1.66 -11.48
C LEU A 93 21.84 0.63 -10.44
N LYS A 94 21.35 1.11 -9.29
CA LYS A 94 20.84 0.27 -8.20
C LYS A 94 19.46 -0.36 -8.48
N MET A 95 18.66 0.25 -9.36
CA MET A 95 17.40 -0.32 -9.87
C MET A 95 17.63 -1.33 -11.00
N LYS A 96 18.74 -1.22 -11.73
CA LYS A 96 19.17 -2.16 -12.77
C LYS A 96 19.90 -3.38 -12.20
N ASP A 97 20.21 -3.36 -10.90
CA ASP A 97 20.72 -4.53 -10.20
C ASP A 97 19.70 -5.67 -10.21
N ALA A 98 20.18 -6.88 -10.50
CA ALA A 98 19.39 -8.11 -10.50
C ALA A 98 18.61 -8.32 -9.19
N VAL A 99 19.04 -7.70 -8.10
CA VAL A 99 18.41 -7.74 -6.77
C VAL A 99 16.99 -7.18 -6.78
N PHE A 100 16.71 -6.08 -7.50
CA PHE A 100 15.36 -5.50 -7.54
C PHE A 100 14.39 -6.39 -8.32
N ILE A 101 14.83 -6.93 -9.47
CA ILE A 101 14.04 -7.87 -10.27
C ILE A 101 13.78 -9.15 -9.48
N LEU A 102 14.80 -9.70 -8.81
CA LEU A 102 14.66 -10.87 -7.95
C LEU A 102 13.67 -10.61 -6.80
N TYR A 103 13.72 -9.42 -6.18
CA TYR A 103 12.75 -9.02 -5.15
C TYR A 103 11.32 -9.01 -5.69
N VAL A 104 11.07 -8.35 -6.83
CA VAL A 104 9.72 -8.29 -7.43
C VAL A 104 9.20 -9.68 -7.77
N VAL A 105 10.03 -10.53 -8.40
CA VAL A 105 9.66 -11.91 -8.75
C VAL A 105 9.38 -12.73 -7.49
N ALA A 106 10.23 -12.62 -6.46
CA ALA A 106 10.03 -13.33 -5.20
C ALA A 106 8.73 -12.92 -4.50
N VAL A 107 8.41 -11.61 -4.45
CA VAL A 107 7.17 -11.11 -3.86
C VAL A 107 5.95 -11.63 -4.62
N ILE A 108 5.98 -11.65 -5.95
CA ILE A 108 4.88 -12.20 -6.76
C ILE A 108 4.69 -13.70 -6.46
N LEU A 109 5.79 -14.48 -6.44
CA LEU A 109 5.73 -15.92 -6.14
C LEU A 109 5.19 -16.20 -4.73
N VAL A 110 5.67 -15.47 -3.72
CA VAL A 110 5.20 -15.60 -2.32
C VAL A 110 3.73 -15.23 -2.22
N THR A 111 3.31 -14.15 -2.86
CA THR A 111 1.91 -13.70 -2.85
C THR A 111 1.01 -14.74 -3.52
N LEU A 112 1.42 -15.26 -4.67
CA LEU A 112 0.69 -16.31 -5.40
C LEU A 112 0.58 -17.59 -4.56
N PHE A 113 1.66 -17.99 -3.89
CA PHE A 113 1.68 -19.15 -3.00
C PHE A 113 0.71 -18.99 -1.83
N ILE A 114 0.69 -17.81 -1.19
CA ILE A 114 -0.24 -17.52 -0.09
C ILE A 114 -1.69 -17.55 -0.58
N VAL A 115 -1.98 -16.98 -1.75
CA VAL A 115 -3.35 -16.96 -2.31
C VAL A 115 -3.81 -18.36 -2.72
N VAL A 116 -2.96 -19.17 -3.36
CA VAL A 116 -3.35 -20.49 -3.87
C VAL A 116 -3.39 -21.55 -2.76
N TYR A 117 -2.46 -21.51 -1.80
CA TYR A 117 -2.30 -22.58 -0.81
C TYR A 117 -2.86 -22.22 0.57
N VAL A 118 -2.60 -21.00 1.04
CA VAL A 118 -2.95 -20.56 2.41
C VAL A 118 -4.37 -19.99 2.46
N ALA A 119 -4.82 -19.25 1.46
CA ALA A 119 -6.16 -18.67 1.43
C ALA A 119 -7.31 -19.71 1.48
N PRO A 120 -7.28 -20.84 0.73
CA PRO A 120 -8.36 -21.83 0.82
C PRO A 120 -8.35 -22.62 2.14
N ARG A 121 -7.18 -22.79 2.78
CA ARG A 121 -7.05 -23.55 4.04
C ARG A 121 -7.28 -22.71 5.30
N TYR A 122 -6.84 -21.45 5.32
CA TYR A 122 -6.83 -20.60 6.52
C TYR A 122 -7.57 -19.26 6.35
N GLY A 123 -8.03 -18.90 5.15
CA GLY A 123 -8.63 -17.59 4.87
C GLY A 123 -9.91 -17.30 5.66
N ARG A 124 -10.69 -18.32 6.03
CA ARG A 124 -11.90 -18.16 6.86
C ARG A 124 -11.62 -17.95 8.34
N SER A 125 -10.45 -18.37 8.84
CA SER A 125 -10.15 -18.37 10.29
C SER A 125 -9.17 -17.28 10.70
N ASN A 126 -8.24 -16.88 9.82
CA ASN A 126 -7.17 -15.93 10.13
C ASN A 126 -7.14 -14.78 9.11
N ILE A 127 -7.71 -13.64 9.50
CA ILE A 127 -7.73 -12.40 8.68
C ILE A 127 -6.31 -11.89 8.38
N ILE A 128 -5.32 -12.25 9.21
CA ILE A 128 -3.90 -11.87 9.08
C ILE A 128 -3.34 -12.26 7.70
N VAL A 129 -3.80 -13.39 7.13
CA VAL A 129 -3.38 -13.87 5.80
C VAL A 129 -3.73 -12.85 4.71
N TYR A 130 -4.93 -12.28 4.76
CA TYR A 130 -5.35 -11.27 3.79
C TYR A 130 -4.63 -9.94 3.98
N ILE A 131 -4.34 -9.56 5.22
CA ILE A 131 -3.56 -8.35 5.53
C ILE A 131 -2.15 -8.47 4.94
N SER A 132 -1.48 -9.62 5.10
CA SER A 132 -0.13 -9.83 4.54
C SER A 132 -0.11 -9.80 3.01
N VAL A 133 -1.12 -10.40 2.36
CA VAL A 133 -1.24 -10.36 0.88
C VAL A 133 -1.43 -8.93 0.39
N CYS A 134 -2.32 -8.18 1.04
CA CYS A 134 -2.57 -6.78 0.70
C CYS A 134 -1.32 -5.91 0.88
N SER A 135 -0.54 -6.12 1.96
CA SER A 135 0.70 -5.38 2.18
C SER A 135 1.76 -5.67 1.10
N LEU A 136 1.94 -6.93 0.70
CA LEU A 136 2.91 -7.32 -0.35
C LEU A 136 2.55 -6.69 -1.70
N ILE A 137 1.27 -6.76 -2.09
CA ILE A 137 0.77 -6.17 -3.34
C ILE A 137 0.85 -4.63 -3.29
N GLY A 138 0.49 -4.03 -2.15
CA GLY A 138 0.56 -2.58 -1.95
C GLY A 138 1.98 -2.04 -2.10
N SER A 139 2.98 -2.74 -1.56
CA SER A 139 4.39 -2.38 -1.75
C SER A 139 4.83 -2.44 -3.21
N LEU A 140 4.38 -3.45 -3.99
CA LEU A 140 4.65 -3.53 -5.42
C LEU A 140 4.03 -2.37 -6.21
N SER A 141 2.84 -1.91 -5.83
CA SER A 141 2.16 -0.80 -6.50
C SER A 141 2.97 0.50 -6.41
N VAL A 142 3.46 0.86 -5.23
CA VAL A 142 4.30 2.06 -5.02
C VAL A 142 5.61 2.01 -5.81
N LEU A 143 6.24 0.82 -5.88
CA LEU A 143 7.45 0.61 -6.67
C LEU A 143 7.18 0.77 -8.17
N SER A 144 6.03 0.27 -8.64
CA SER A 144 5.64 0.33 -10.05
C SER A 144 5.47 1.78 -10.53
N VAL A 145 4.88 2.65 -9.69
CA VAL A 145 4.77 4.09 -10.01
C VAL A 145 6.15 4.74 -10.16
N LYS A 146 7.08 4.46 -9.22
CA LYS A 146 8.43 5.02 -9.26
C LYS A 146 9.23 4.58 -10.48
N VAL A 147 9.18 3.29 -10.82
CA VAL A 147 9.86 2.75 -12.01
C VAL A 147 9.30 3.38 -13.29
N SER A 148 7.98 3.54 -13.38
CA SER A 148 7.31 4.12 -14.55
C SER A 148 7.69 5.59 -14.77
N ILE A 149 7.74 6.39 -13.70
CA ILE A 149 8.22 7.79 -13.73
C ILE A 149 9.68 7.86 -14.16
N TYR A 150 10.53 6.95 -13.67
CA TYR A 150 11.93 6.86 -14.06
C TYR A 150 12.10 6.58 -15.56
N PHE A 151 11.35 5.60 -16.09
CA PHE A 151 11.39 5.26 -17.50
C PHE A 151 10.92 6.42 -18.39
N TYR A 152 9.91 7.17 -17.94
CA TYR A 152 9.43 8.36 -18.63
C TYR A 152 10.49 9.48 -18.68
N PHE A 153 11.24 9.69 -17.59
CA PHE A 153 12.31 10.71 -17.54
C PHE A 153 13.53 10.33 -18.40
N ILE A 154 13.88 9.04 -18.45
CA ILE A 154 14.99 8.53 -19.28
C ILE A 154 14.68 8.51 -20.78
N GLY A 155 13.40 8.47 -21.16
CA GLY A 155 12.98 8.55 -22.56
C GLY A 155 12.88 9.98 -23.10
N ILE A 156 12.98 10.99 -22.23
CA ILE A 156 12.93 12.42 -22.59
C ILE A 156 14.33 13.06 -22.70
N TYR A 157 15.37 12.41 -22.14
CA TYR A 157 16.78 12.81 -22.24
C TYR A 157 17.58 11.84 -23.12
#